data_AF-A0A1E5CSE6-F1
#
_entry.id   AF-A0A1E5CSE6-F1
#
_cell.length_a   1.000
_cell.length_b   1.000
_cell.length_c   1.000
_cell.angle_alpha   90.00
_cell.angle_beta   90.00
_cell.angle_gamma   90.00
#
_symmetry.space_group_name_H-M   'P 1'
#
loop_
_entity.id
_entity.type
_entity.pdbx_description
1 polymer ?
#
loop_
_entity_poly.entity_id
_entity_poly.type
_entity_poly.pdbx_seq_one_letter_code
_entity_poly.pdbx_strand_id
1 'polypeptide(L)' 'MNPNRVEDSLLFIASSPQSLDDFLKTTIASHKHIYCTYNLEDLDFCQRRQLLKQGVKSISFHNAHTLYPPFR' A
#
# COMPACT_ATOMS: atom_id res chain seq x y z
N MET A 1 -26.23 -7.84 3.68
CA MET A 1 -24.81 -7.85 3.27
C MET A 1 -24.00 -7.33 4.45
N ASN A 2 -22.96 -8.05 4.87
CA ASN A 2 -22.17 -7.72 6.06
C ASN A 2 -21.08 -6.69 5.67
N PRO A 3 -21.06 -5.45 6.21
CA PRO A 3 -20.22 -4.37 5.70
C PRO A 3 -18.72 -4.46 6.06
N ASN A 4 -18.31 -5.49 6.81
CA ASN A 4 -16.96 -5.59 7.40
C ASN A 4 -16.00 -6.58 6.71
N ARG A 5 -16.36 -7.12 5.54
CA ARG A 5 -15.37 -7.77 4.68
C ARG A 5 -14.79 -6.71 3.77
N VAL A 6 -13.74 -6.00 4.22
CA VAL A 6 -12.75 -5.55 3.24
C VAL A 6 -12.34 -6.84 2.54
N GLU A 7 -12.77 -7.01 1.30
CA GLU A 7 -12.51 -8.24 0.55
C GLU A 7 -11.01 -8.50 0.63
N ASP A 8 -10.58 -9.62 1.24
CA ASP A 8 -9.16 -9.94 1.40
C ASP A 8 -8.40 -9.87 0.06
N SER A 9 -9.13 -10.02 -1.05
CA SER A 9 -8.65 -9.80 -2.42
C SER A 9 -8.08 -8.40 -2.67
N LEU A 10 -8.46 -7.38 -1.89
CA LEU A 10 -8.05 -5.99 -2.05
C LEU A 10 -6.85 -5.60 -1.18
N LEU A 11 -6.41 -6.44 -0.24
CA LEU A 11 -5.29 -6.17 0.65
C LEU A 11 -4.01 -6.84 0.15
N PHE A 12 -2.91 -6.10 0.12
CA PHE A 12 -1.56 -6.62 -0.06
C PHE A 12 -0.72 -6.35 1.18
N ILE A 13 0.12 -7.31 1.59
CA ILE A 13 1.05 -7.17 2.72
C ILE A 13 2.48 -7.11 2.18
N ALA A 14 3.16 -5.99 2.39
CA ALA A 14 4.55 -5.79 2.06
C ALA A 14 5.44 -6.01 3.29
N SER A 15 6.33 -7.01 3.24
CA SER A 15 7.24 -7.33 4.35
C SER A 15 8.50 -6.47 4.39
N SER A 16 8.82 -5.82 3.29
CA SER A 16 9.99 -4.94 3.13
C SER A 16 9.75 -3.88 2.05
N PRO A 17 10.56 -2.79 2.01
CA PRO A 17 10.52 -1.83 0.92
C PRO A 17 10.67 -2.46 -0.46
N GLN A 18 11.51 -3.50 -0.59
CA GLN A 18 11.70 -4.22 -1.86
C GLN A 18 10.43 -4.96 -2.29
N SER A 19 9.75 -5.63 -1.37
CA SER A 19 8.49 -6.34 -1.68
C SER A 19 7.37 -5.38 -2.13
N LEU A 20 7.36 -4.16 -1.58
CA LEU A 20 6.45 -3.11 -2.02
C LEU A 20 6.80 -2.66 -3.45
N ASP A 21 8.07 -2.38 -3.72
CA ASP A 21 8.53 -1.95 -5.05
C ASP A 21 8.22 -3.00 -6.13
N ASP A 22 8.48 -4.27 -5.86
CA ASP A 22 8.18 -5.37 -6.78
C ASP A 22 6.67 -5.49 -7.03
N PHE A 23 5.86 -5.37 -5.98
CA PHE A 23 4.40 -5.37 -6.11
C PHE A 23 3.88 -4.21 -6.95
N LEU A 24 4.38 -2.99 -6.73
CA LEU A 24 3.95 -1.77 -7.43
C LEU A 24 4.28 -1.76 -8.93
N LYS A 25 5.17 -2.65 -9.39
CA LYS A 25 5.45 -2.86 -10.83
C LYS A 25 4.40 -3.73 -11.51
N THR A 26 3.57 -4.44 -10.76
CA THR A 26 2.54 -5.35 -11.29
C THR A 26 1.21 -4.63 -11.50
N THR A 27 0.38 -5.14 -12.42
CA THR A 27 -1.00 -4.65 -12.59
C THR A 27 -1.89 -4.97 -11.38
N ILE A 28 -1.51 -5.97 -10.58
CA ILE A 28 -2.22 -6.41 -9.38
C ILE A 28 -2.30 -5.30 -8.33
N ALA A 29 -1.33 -4.40 -8.28
CA ALA A 29 -1.30 -3.26 -7.35
C ALA A 29 -2.45 -2.27 -7.53
N SER A 30 -3.13 -2.32 -8.68
CA SER A 30 -4.18 -1.36 -9.02
C SER A 30 -5.32 -1.36 -7.99
N HIS A 31 -5.63 -0.19 -7.44
CA HIS A 31 -6.78 0.00 -6.55
C HIS A 31 -6.80 -0.85 -5.26
N LYS A 32 -5.61 -1.27 -4.79
CA LYS A 32 -5.44 -2.08 -3.57
C LYS A 32 -5.30 -1.21 -2.30
N HIS A 33 -5.50 -1.84 -1.16
CA HIS A 33 -5.00 -1.39 0.13
C HIS A 33 -3.68 -2.12 0.42
N ILE A 34 -2.72 -1.44 1.02
CA ILE A 34 -1.42 -2.01 1.34
C ILE A 34 -1.18 -1.91 2.85
N TYR A 35 -0.67 -2.99 3.45
CA TYR A 35 -0.11 -2.96 4.79
C TYR A 35 1.38 -3.30 4.75
N CYS A 36 2.21 -2.40 5.27
CA CYS A 36 3.65 -2.55 5.40
C CYS A 36 3.98 -2.99 6.82
N THR A 37 4.78 -4.05 6.96
CA THR A 37 5.27 -4.49 8.28
C THR A 37 6.47 -3.69 8.77
N TYR A 38 6.87 -2.67 8.03
CA TYR A 38 7.93 -1.72 8.34
C TYR A 38 7.34 -0.32 8.58
N ASN A 39 8.19 0.64 8.92
CA ASN A 39 7.72 1.96 9.35
C ASN A 39 7.65 2.94 8.17
N LEU A 40 6.89 4.03 8.36
CA LEU A 40 6.66 5.05 7.35
C LEU A 40 7.96 5.71 6.84
N GLU A 41 8.99 5.80 7.68
CA GLU A 41 10.29 6.40 7.38
C GLU A 41 11.05 5.64 6.28
N ASP A 42 10.73 4.36 6.08
CA ASP A 42 11.34 3.54 5.02
C ASP A 42 10.61 3.69 3.66
N LEU A 43 9.51 4.46 3.61
CA LEU A 43 8.77 4.74 2.38
C LEU A 43 9.40 5.89 1.59
N ASP A 44 10.03 5.56 0.46
CA ASP A 44 10.74 6.53 -0.37
C ASP A 44 9.82 7.30 -1.36
N PHE A 45 10.41 8.32 -1.99
CA PHE A 45 9.71 9.16 -2.97
C PHE A 45 9.26 8.40 -4.23
N CYS A 46 10.05 7.44 -4.71
CA CYS A 46 9.74 6.65 -5.89
C CYS A 46 8.52 5.76 -5.63
N GLN A 47 8.47 5.11 -4.47
CA GLN A 47 7.34 4.31 -4.01
C GLN A 47 6.08 5.15 -3.89
N ARG A 48 6.15 6.35 -3.28
CA ARG A 48 5.02 7.30 -3.22
C ARG A 48 4.46 7.65 -4.60
N ARG A 49 5.34 7.89 -5.57
CA ARG A 49 4.92 8.16 -6.95
C ARG A 49 4.25 6.95 -7.60
N GLN A 50 4.74 5.74 -7.34
CA GLN A 50 4.12 4.52 -7.87
C GLN A 50 2.77 4.23 -7.20
N LEU A 51 2.62 4.47 -5.89
CA LEU A 51 1.35 4.35 -5.18
C LEU A 51 0.27 5.21 -5.84
N LEU A 52 0.60 6.45 -6.21
CA LEU A 52 -0.29 7.34 -6.98
C LEU A 52 -0.60 6.77 -8.37
N LYS A 53 0.43 6.33 -9.10
CA LYS A 53 0.28 5.80 -10.47
C LYS A 53 -0.63 4.58 -10.51
N GLN A 54 -0.53 3.70 -9.52
CA GLN A 54 -1.36 2.48 -9.42
C GLN A 54 -2.75 2.75 -8.82
N GLY A 55 -3.06 3.98 -8.40
CA GLY A 55 -4.34 4.29 -7.77
C GLY A 55 -4.56 3.51 -6.47
N VAL A 56 -3.50 3.26 -5.71
CA VAL A 56 -3.61 2.62 -4.38
C VAL A 56 -4.56 3.42 -3.51
N LYS A 57 -5.42 2.73 -2.76
CA LYS A 57 -6.47 3.36 -1.94
C LYS A 57 -5.95 3.83 -0.60
N SER A 58 -5.10 3.03 0.03
CA SER A 58 -4.40 3.40 1.27
C SER A 58 -3.16 2.54 1.44
N ILE A 59 -2.21 3.06 2.21
CA ILE A 59 -1.05 2.31 2.69
C ILE A 59 -0.90 2.53 4.19
N SER A 60 -0.87 1.45 4.97
CA SER A 60 -0.73 1.46 6.43
C SER A 60 0.60 0.85 6.84
N PHE A 61 1.16 1.29 7.95
CA PHE A 61 2.49 0.90 8.44
C PHE A 61 2.39 0.29 9.84
N HIS A 62 3.46 -0.41 10.25
CA HIS A 62 3.53 -1.05 11.57
C HIS A 62 3.39 -0.04 12.72
N ASN A 63 3.90 1.17 12.55
CA ASN A 63 3.82 2.27 13.51
C ASN A 63 2.43 2.97 13.54
N ALA A 64 1.37 2.27 13.10
CA ALA A 64 -0.02 2.74 13.05
C ALA A 64 -0.28 3.98 12.17
N HIS A 65 0.70 4.40 11.37
CA HIS A 65 0.48 5.43 10.36
C HIS A 65 -0.27 4.87 9.15
N THR A 66 -1.24 5.61 8.65
CA THR A 66 -1.91 5.30 7.38
C THR A 66 -1.89 6.54 6.50
N LEU A 67 -1.46 6.36 5.26
CA LEU A 67 -1.52 7.38 4.22
C LEU A 67 -2.62 7.06 3.21
N TYR A 68 -3.26 8.12 2.74
CA TYR A 68 -4.21 8.10 1.64
C TYR A 68 -3.67 8.97 0.50
N PRO A 69 -4.08 8.76 -0.76
CA PRO A 69 -3.77 9.69 -1.84
C PRO A 69 -4.06 11.15 -1.42
N PRO A 70 -3.16 12.11 -1.64
CA PRO A 70 -2.00 12.04 -2.53
C PRO A 70 -0.67 11.54 -1.90
N PHE A 71 -0.72 10.76 -0.80
CA PHE A 71 0.43 10.14 -0.13
C PHE A 71 1.54 11.13 0.28
N ARG A 72 1.13 12.20 0.98
CA ARG A 72 2.04 13.21 1.53
C ARG A 72 2.80 12.72 2.75
#